data_AF-A0A956KDI4-F1
#
_entry.id   AF-A0A956KDI4-F1
#
_cell.length_a   1.000
_cell.length_b   1.000
_cell.length_c   1.000
_cell.angle_alpha   90.00
_cell.angle_beta   90.00
_cell.angle_gamma   90.00
#
_symmetry.space_group_name_H-M   'P 1'
#
loop_
_entity.id
_entity.type
_entity.pdbx_description
1 polymer ?
#
loop_
_entity_poly.entity_id
_entity_poly.type
_entity_poly.pdbx_seq_one_letter_code
_entity_poly.pdbx_strand_id
1 'polypeptide(L)'
;MPRLRRLATLACLALGLALTAPACKSSPEAQTKEWTANVGSIRGYAARYANFKAVIDAHVAVVEKEFEAAKGIADAEQQTEAMQAANAHLDELLGHFEAFDRDSKKIGTLSRDPDLLTLPARQVTPVIRHAEEAIDKAERELKAAAPSAPADAIAALKMIVSPVSDAADELGRLRDRARRDRQKLEKQSRDASKSGASATPTRKVDNLH
;
A
#
# COMPACT_ATOMS: atom_id res chain seq x y z
N MET A 1 61.14 -22.15 8.68
CA MET A 1 61.43 -20.72 8.95
C MET A 1 60.79 -19.87 7.85
N PRO A 2 60.35 -18.61 8.05
CA PRO A 2 59.18 -18.19 8.82
C PRO A 2 58.32 -17.19 8.00
N ARG A 3 57.09 -17.53 7.56
CA ARG A 3 56.18 -16.55 6.91
C ARG A 3 54.69 -16.76 7.20
N LEU A 4 54.31 -17.07 8.44
CA LEU A 4 52.90 -17.32 8.83
C LEU A 4 52.46 -16.52 10.08
N ARG A 5 52.89 -15.26 10.25
CA ARG A 5 52.65 -14.52 11.50
C ARG A 5 52.09 -13.10 11.38
N ARG A 6 51.59 -12.65 10.23
CA ARG A 6 51.14 -11.24 10.09
C ARG A 6 49.79 -11.03 9.39
N LEU A 7 48.85 -11.97 9.51
CA LEU A 7 47.48 -11.78 9.00
C LEU A 7 46.38 -12.10 10.04
N ALA A 8 46.74 -12.29 11.31
CA ALA A 8 45.81 -12.71 12.35
C ALA A 8 45.36 -11.57 13.29
N THR A 9 45.74 -10.32 13.02
CA THR A 9 45.53 -9.20 13.96
C THR A 9 44.83 -7.99 13.31
N LEU A 10 44.06 -8.22 12.26
CA LEU A 10 43.27 -7.18 11.58
C LEU A 10 41.87 -7.68 11.15
N ALA A 11 41.41 -8.80 11.72
CA ALA A 11 40.09 -9.38 11.44
C ALA A 11 39.10 -9.28 12.62
N CYS A 12 39.52 -8.79 13.79
CA CYS A 12 38.66 -8.69 14.98
C CYS A 12 38.10 -7.29 15.25
N LEU A 13 38.37 -6.29 14.40
CA LEU A 13 37.93 -4.90 14.62
C LEU A 13 36.93 -4.37 13.57
N ALA A 14 36.36 -5.25 12.74
CA ALA A 14 35.41 -4.88 11.69
C ALA A 14 34.01 -5.52 11.88
N LEU A 15 33.74 -6.10 13.06
CA LEU A 15 32.47 -6.78 13.39
C LEU A 15 31.71 -6.11 14.55
N GLY A 16 31.92 -4.80 14.75
CA GLY A 16 31.33 -4.03 15.86
C GLY A 16 30.48 -2.83 15.43
N LEU A 17 30.10 -2.71 14.16
CA LEU A 17 29.39 -1.53 13.62
C LEU A 17 28.17 -1.89 12.75
N ALA A 18 27.55 -3.06 12.95
CA ALA A 18 26.47 -3.55 12.09
C ALA A 18 25.05 -3.51 12.70
N LEU A 19 24.81 -3.00 13.91
CA LEU A 19 23.49 -3.12 14.56
C LEU A 19 23.03 -1.89 15.38
N THR A 20 23.07 -0.70 14.82
CA THR A 20 22.24 0.42 15.33
C THR A 20 21.63 1.21 14.18
N ALA A 21 20.88 0.52 13.32
CA ALA A 21 19.75 1.22 12.71
C ALA A 21 18.89 1.73 13.89
N PRO A 22 18.47 3.01 13.92
CA PRO A 22 17.53 3.48 14.91
C PRO A 22 16.18 2.81 14.63
N ALA A 23 16.02 1.58 15.11
CA ALA A 23 14.71 1.03 15.35
C ALA A 23 14.05 2.02 16.32
N CYS A 24 13.04 2.75 15.86
CA CYS A 24 12.10 3.41 16.75
C CYS A 24 11.61 2.31 17.69
N LYS A 25 12.18 2.22 18.90
CA LYS A 25 11.80 1.20 19.86
C LYS A 25 10.32 1.43 20.14
N SER A 26 9.52 0.44 19.82
CA SER A 26 8.13 0.35 20.25
C SER A 26 8.13 0.57 21.78
N SER A 27 7.34 1.53 22.24
CA SER A 27 7.16 1.82 23.67
C SER A 27 5.67 1.73 24.01
N PRO A 28 5.31 1.53 25.29
CA PRO A 28 3.90 1.52 25.71
C PRO A 28 3.16 2.80 25.29
N GLU A 29 3.83 3.95 25.30
CA GLU A 29 3.26 5.23 24.85
C GLU A 29 3.00 5.23 23.33
N ALA A 30 3.93 4.69 22.54
CA ALA A 30 3.74 4.55 21.10
C ALA A 30 2.55 3.63 20.78
N GLN A 31 2.43 2.51 21.49
CA GLN A 31 1.32 1.56 21.35
C GLN A 31 -0.03 2.17 21.78
N THR A 32 -0.04 3.02 22.80
CA THR A 32 -1.25 3.79 23.21
C THR A 32 -1.70 4.79 22.16
N LYS A 33 -0.73 5.47 21.52
CA LYS A 33 -1.03 6.41 20.44
C LYS A 33 -1.58 5.69 19.22
N GLU A 34 -0.99 4.55 18.87
CA GLU A 34 -1.43 3.67 17.78
C GLU A 34 -2.86 3.17 18.05
N TRP A 35 -3.13 2.64 19.23
CA TRP A 35 -4.49 2.23 19.66
C TRP A 35 -5.52 3.33 19.45
N THR A 36 -5.21 4.54 19.93
CA THR A 36 -6.12 5.70 19.82
C THR A 36 -6.41 6.05 18.36
N ALA A 37 -5.38 6.01 17.51
CA ALA A 37 -5.52 6.25 16.08
C ALA A 37 -6.38 5.16 15.41
N ASN A 38 -6.10 3.89 15.69
CA ASN A 38 -6.80 2.74 15.11
C ASN A 38 -8.28 2.72 15.49
N VAL A 39 -8.60 2.96 16.77
CA VAL A 39 -9.99 3.10 17.25
C VAL A 39 -10.69 4.28 16.59
N GLY A 40 -9.99 5.41 16.41
CA GLY A 40 -10.50 6.57 15.69
C GLY A 40 -10.86 6.24 14.24
N SER A 41 -9.92 5.64 13.51
CA SER A 41 -10.10 5.26 12.10
C SER A 41 -11.23 4.24 11.91
N ILE A 42 -11.25 3.18 12.71
CA ILE A 42 -12.25 2.11 12.56
C ILE A 42 -13.67 2.59 12.89
N ARG A 43 -13.81 3.50 13.88
CA ARG A 43 -15.09 4.16 14.17
C ARG A 43 -15.52 5.11 13.04
N GLY A 44 -14.57 5.75 12.36
CA GLY A 44 -14.82 6.50 11.14
C GLY A 44 -15.44 5.62 10.04
N TYR A 45 -14.89 4.42 9.83
CA TYR A 45 -15.46 3.46 8.88
C TYR A 45 -16.83 2.93 9.33
N ALA A 46 -17.05 2.68 10.61
CA ALA A 46 -18.37 2.31 11.14
C ALA A 46 -19.44 3.39 10.86
N ALA A 47 -19.06 4.67 10.85
CA ALA A 47 -19.97 5.76 10.50
C ALA A 47 -20.25 5.81 8.98
N ARG A 48 -19.25 5.55 8.13
CA ARG A 48 -19.40 5.54 6.66
C ARG A 48 -20.18 4.30 6.17
N TYR A 49 -19.99 3.16 6.82
CA TYR A 49 -20.60 1.88 6.46
C TYR A 49 -21.43 1.35 7.64
N ALA A 50 -22.60 1.94 7.85
CA ALA A 50 -23.44 1.71 9.04
C ALA A 50 -23.77 0.22 9.31
N ASN A 51 -23.87 -0.60 8.27
CA ASN A 51 -24.14 -2.03 8.40
C ASN A 51 -22.96 -2.83 9.01
N PHE A 52 -21.75 -2.27 9.02
CA PHE A 52 -20.60 -2.83 9.74
C PHE A 52 -20.52 -2.35 11.19
N LYS A 53 -21.31 -1.35 11.60
CA LYS A 53 -21.16 -0.71 12.92
C LYS A 53 -21.26 -1.70 14.07
N ALA A 54 -22.27 -2.58 14.04
CA ALA A 54 -22.48 -3.54 15.13
C ALA A 54 -21.30 -4.51 15.30
N VAL A 55 -20.76 -5.03 14.19
CA VAL A 55 -19.61 -5.95 14.23
C VAL A 55 -18.32 -5.22 14.61
N ILE A 56 -18.12 -3.99 14.14
CA ILE A 56 -16.95 -3.17 14.50
C ILE A 56 -16.98 -2.84 16.00
N ASP A 57 -18.11 -2.38 16.52
CA ASP A 57 -18.25 -2.05 17.94
C ASP A 57 -18.00 -3.28 18.82
N ALA A 58 -18.52 -4.44 18.42
CA ALA A 58 -18.28 -5.71 19.12
C ALA A 58 -16.81 -6.11 19.08
N HIS A 59 -16.14 -6.00 17.93
CA HIS A 59 -14.72 -6.31 17.77
C HIS A 59 -13.85 -5.38 18.62
N VAL A 60 -14.08 -4.07 18.55
CA VAL A 60 -13.36 -3.06 19.36
C VAL A 60 -13.51 -3.37 20.84
N ALA A 61 -14.70 -3.73 21.32
CA ALA A 61 -14.93 -4.04 22.73
C ALA A 61 -14.20 -5.31 23.21
N VAL A 62 -13.95 -6.28 22.32
CA VAL A 62 -13.12 -7.46 22.64
C VAL A 62 -11.66 -7.04 22.74
N VAL A 63 -11.14 -6.38 21.70
CA VAL A 63 -9.73 -5.98 21.63
C VAL A 63 -9.37 -4.95 22.71
N GLU A 64 -10.29 -4.06 23.08
CA GLU A 64 -10.10 -3.07 24.15
C GLU A 64 -9.81 -3.75 25.50
N LYS A 65 -10.46 -4.89 25.78
CA LYS A 65 -10.17 -5.67 26.99
C LYS A 65 -8.78 -6.28 26.97
N GLU A 66 -8.33 -6.74 25.81
CA GLU A 66 -6.98 -7.29 25.62
C GLU A 66 -5.93 -6.19 25.81
N PHE A 67 -6.17 -5.00 25.24
CA PHE A 67 -5.31 -3.84 25.35
C PHE A 67 -5.18 -3.32 26.78
N GLU A 68 -6.31 -3.21 27.51
CA GLU A 68 -6.30 -2.80 28.91
C GLU A 68 -5.66 -3.84 29.84
N ALA A 69 -5.82 -5.15 29.54
CA ALA A 69 -5.09 -6.20 30.25
C ALA A 69 -3.58 -6.09 30.00
N ALA A 70 -3.17 -5.82 28.76
CA ALA A 70 -1.76 -5.63 28.40
C ALA A 70 -1.13 -4.46 29.17
N LYS A 71 -1.86 -3.34 29.34
CA LYS A 71 -1.40 -2.19 30.14
C LYS A 71 -1.10 -2.53 31.60
N GLY A 72 -1.72 -3.58 32.14
CA GLY A 72 -1.49 -4.04 33.52
C GLY A 72 -0.20 -4.86 33.71
N ILE A 73 0.53 -5.20 32.64
CA ILE A 73 1.78 -5.96 32.72
C ILE A 73 2.90 -5.07 33.28
N ALA A 74 3.58 -5.55 34.32
CA ALA A 74 4.62 -4.78 35.03
C ALA A 74 5.94 -4.69 34.26
N ASP A 75 6.29 -5.71 33.48
CA ASP A 75 7.48 -5.71 32.64
C ASP A 75 7.22 -4.92 31.35
N ALA A 76 8.04 -3.91 31.07
CA ALA A 76 7.80 -2.97 29.98
C ALA A 76 7.92 -3.61 28.58
N GLU A 77 8.76 -4.62 28.42
CA GLU A 77 8.92 -5.33 27.14
C GLU A 77 7.70 -6.21 26.87
N GLN A 78 7.30 -7.01 27.86
CA GLN A 78 6.08 -7.83 27.79
C GLN A 78 4.80 -6.98 27.64
N GLN A 79 4.72 -5.84 28.32
CA GLN A 79 3.63 -4.88 28.17
C GLN A 79 3.55 -4.39 26.72
N THR A 80 4.68 -3.98 26.15
CA THR A 80 4.74 -3.48 24.77
C THR A 80 4.33 -4.55 23.77
N GLU A 81 4.83 -5.78 23.90
CA GLU A 81 4.48 -6.90 23.04
C GLU A 81 2.98 -7.24 23.10
N ALA A 82 2.40 -7.27 24.29
CA ALA A 82 0.98 -7.55 24.47
C ALA A 82 0.09 -6.43 23.92
N MET A 83 0.47 -5.15 24.09
CA MET A 83 -0.24 -4.02 23.50
C MET A 83 -0.16 -4.05 21.97
N GLN A 84 1.00 -4.39 21.42
CA GLN A 84 1.18 -4.56 19.98
C GLN A 84 0.32 -5.70 19.43
N ALA A 85 0.20 -6.81 20.14
CA ALA A 85 -0.67 -7.92 19.74
C ALA A 85 -2.15 -7.51 19.69
N ALA A 86 -2.62 -6.76 20.69
CA ALA A 86 -3.97 -6.21 20.68
C ALA A 86 -4.18 -5.21 19.52
N ASN A 87 -3.22 -4.31 19.25
CA ASN A 87 -3.28 -3.42 18.09
C ASN A 87 -3.38 -4.21 16.78
N ALA A 88 -2.62 -5.30 16.62
CA ALA A 88 -2.63 -6.14 15.42
C ALA A 88 -4.01 -6.78 15.15
N HIS A 89 -4.76 -7.17 16.20
CA HIS A 89 -6.12 -7.68 16.06
C HIS A 89 -7.10 -6.63 15.52
N LEU A 90 -6.91 -5.35 15.88
CA LEU A 90 -7.72 -4.27 15.34
C LEU A 90 -7.32 -3.92 13.90
N ASP A 91 -6.01 -3.93 13.64
CA ASP A 91 -5.41 -3.64 12.34
C ASP A 91 -5.82 -4.63 11.24
N GLU A 92 -6.08 -5.89 11.58
CA GLU A 92 -6.55 -6.87 10.58
C GLU A 92 -7.84 -6.41 9.90
N LEU A 93 -8.82 -5.92 10.66
CA LEU A 93 -10.07 -5.40 10.10
C LEU A 93 -9.88 -4.02 9.47
N LEU A 94 -9.15 -3.13 10.14
CA LEU A 94 -8.89 -1.76 9.71
C LEU A 94 -8.13 -1.72 8.37
N GLY A 95 -7.11 -2.57 8.22
CA GLY A 95 -6.22 -2.59 7.06
C GLY A 95 -6.95 -2.87 5.75
N HIS A 96 -8.07 -3.58 5.77
CA HIS A 96 -8.90 -3.78 4.57
C HIS A 96 -9.66 -2.51 4.16
N PHE A 97 -10.21 -1.76 5.10
CA PHE A 97 -10.84 -0.47 4.80
C PHE A 97 -9.81 0.54 4.30
N GLU A 98 -8.64 0.59 4.94
CA GLU A 98 -7.55 1.46 4.51
C GLU A 98 -7.00 1.08 3.15
N ALA A 99 -6.97 -0.22 2.83
CA ALA A 99 -6.61 -0.69 1.49
C ALA A 99 -7.58 -0.16 0.43
N PHE A 100 -8.89 -0.24 0.69
CA PHE A 100 -9.89 0.33 -0.21
C PHE A 100 -9.69 1.83 -0.44
N ASP A 101 -9.52 2.61 0.64
CA ASP A 101 -9.35 4.07 0.55
C ASP A 101 -8.04 4.44 -0.17
N ARG A 102 -6.94 3.74 0.14
CA ARG A 102 -5.63 3.93 -0.51
C ARG A 102 -5.71 3.61 -2.00
N ASP A 103 -6.29 2.47 -2.37
CA ASP A 103 -6.30 2.01 -3.76
C ASP A 103 -7.30 2.81 -4.60
N SER A 104 -8.41 3.25 -4.02
CA SER A 104 -9.33 4.22 -4.65
C SER A 104 -8.64 5.56 -4.92
N LYS A 105 -7.88 6.10 -3.95
CA LYS A 105 -7.08 7.33 -4.15
C LYS A 105 -5.97 7.14 -5.20
N LYS A 106 -5.32 5.96 -5.21
CA LYS A 106 -4.30 5.59 -6.20
C LYS A 106 -4.90 5.57 -7.60
N ILE A 107 -6.07 4.96 -7.81
CA ILE A 107 -6.81 4.97 -9.09
C ILE A 107 -7.13 6.41 -9.50
N GLY A 108 -7.68 7.24 -8.60
CA GLY A 108 -8.00 8.63 -8.91
C GLY A 108 -6.77 9.48 -9.31
N THR A 109 -5.61 9.17 -8.73
CA THR A 109 -4.33 9.80 -9.08
C THR A 109 -3.82 9.31 -10.43
N LEU A 110 -3.78 7.98 -10.64
CA LEU A 110 -3.29 7.36 -11.88
C LEU A 110 -4.15 7.73 -13.09
N SER A 111 -5.46 7.82 -12.93
CA SER A 111 -6.39 8.18 -14.02
C SER A 111 -6.15 9.59 -14.57
N ARG A 112 -5.40 10.43 -13.85
CA ARG A 112 -5.01 11.80 -14.24
C ARG A 112 -3.51 11.92 -14.49
N ASP A 113 -2.77 10.82 -14.46
CA ASP A 113 -1.31 10.82 -14.62
C ASP A 113 -0.93 11.21 -16.06
N PRO A 114 -0.10 12.24 -16.27
CA PRO A 114 0.28 12.68 -17.60
C PRO A 114 0.91 11.59 -18.46
N ASP A 115 1.71 10.68 -17.87
CA ASP A 115 2.35 9.61 -18.64
C ASP A 115 1.30 8.64 -19.20
N LEU A 116 0.23 8.36 -18.46
CA LEU A 116 -0.89 7.58 -18.98
C LEU A 116 -1.65 8.32 -20.07
N LEU A 117 -1.88 9.63 -19.92
CA LEU A 117 -2.58 10.44 -20.90
C LEU A 117 -1.81 10.63 -22.22
N THR A 118 -0.52 10.29 -22.27
CA THR A 118 0.24 10.26 -23.53
C THR A 118 -0.05 9.02 -24.39
N LEU A 119 -0.62 7.96 -23.81
CA LEU A 119 -0.97 6.75 -24.56
C LEU A 119 -2.24 6.96 -25.40
N PRO A 120 -2.45 6.16 -26.47
CA PRO A 120 -3.69 6.21 -27.24
C PRO A 120 -4.92 5.91 -26.37
N ALA A 121 -5.97 6.74 -26.49
CA ALA A 121 -7.19 6.62 -25.68
C ALA A 121 -7.79 5.20 -25.68
N ARG A 122 -7.75 4.50 -26.83
CA ARG A 122 -8.21 3.10 -26.95
C ARG A 122 -7.52 2.11 -26.00
N GLN A 123 -6.33 2.42 -25.49
CA GLN A 123 -5.60 1.59 -24.53
C GLN A 123 -5.91 1.98 -23.08
N VAL A 124 -6.14 3.27 -22.82
CA VAL A 124 -6.24 3.81 -21.45
C VAL A 124 -7.69 3.86 -20.96
N THR A 125 -8.60 4.35 -21.80
CA THR A 125 -10.00 4.58 -21.44
C THR A 125 -10.70 3.33 -20.91
N PRO A 126 -10.54 2.13 -21.51
CA PRO A 126 -11.17 0.92 -20.97
C PRO A 126 -10.66 0.54 -19.58
N VAL A 127 -9.36 0.75 -19.31
CA VAL A 127 -8.73 0.39 -18.03
C VAL A 127 -9.14 1.38 -16.93
N ILE A 128 -9.17 2.69 -17.23
CA ILE A 128 -9.67 3.69 -16.28
C ILE A 128 -11.14 3.41 -15.96
N ARG A 129 -11.98 3.20 -16.97
CA ARG A 129 -13.40 2.90 -16.75
C ARG A 129 -13.59 1.64 -15.90
N HIS A 130 -12.85 0.57 -16.18
CA HIS A 130 -12.90 -0.65 -15.39
C HIS A 130 -12.52 -0.39 -13.91
N ALA A 131 -11.49 0.44 -13.67
CA ALA A 131 -11.08 0.80 -12.32
C ALA A 131 -12.13 1.65 -11.59
N GLU A 132 -12.77 2.60 -12.26
CA GLU A 132 -13.87 3.40 -11.72
C GLU A 132 -15.08 2.52 -11.38
N GLU A 133 -15.46 1.62 -12.29
CA GLU A 133 -16.54 0.65 -12.07
C GLU A 133 -16.25 -0.28 -10.88
N ALA A 134 -14.98 -0.68 -10.69
CA ALA A 134 -14.56 -1.49 -9.54
C ALA A 134 -14.72 -0.73 -8.21
N ILE A 135 -14.32 0.55 -8.15
CA ILE A 135 -14.53 1.40 -6.96
C ILE A 135 -16.03 1.54 -6.66
N ASP A 136 -16.83 1.88 -7.67
CA ASP A 136 -18.27 2.08 -7.50
C ASP A 136 -18.98 0.80 -7.05
N LYS A 137 -18.58 -0.34 -7.62
CA LYS A 137 -19.10 -1.66 -7.20
C LYS A 137 -18.72 -1.95 -5.75
N ALA A 138 -17.44 -1.78 -5.39
CA ALA A 138 -16.98 -2.03 -4.04
C ALA A 138 -17.69 -1.12 -3.02
N GLU A 139 -17.85 0.17 -3.30
CA GLU A 139 -18.56 1.12 -2.43
C GLU A 139 -20.03 0.70 -2.22
N ARG A 140 -20.71 0.21 -3.27
CA ARG A 140 -22.08 -0.33 -3.14
C ARG A 140 -22.10 -1.59 -2.29
N GLU A 141 -21.16 -2.51 -2.49
CA GLU A 141 -21.07 -3.76 -1.73
C GLU A 141 -20.71 -3.51 -0.27
N LEU A 142 -19.82 -2.57 0.05
CA LEU A 142 -19.52 -2.13 1.42
C LEU A 142 -20.76 -1.55 2.10
N LYS A 143 -21.59 -0.80 1.38
CA LYS A 143 -22.85 -0.27 1.93
C LYS A 143 -23.90 -1.35 2.14
N ALA A 144 -23.92 -2.39 1.31
CA ALA A 144 -24.91 -3.45 1.37
C ALA A 144 -24.54 -4.60 2.32
N ALA A 145 -23.26 -4.87 2.52
CA ALA A 145 -22.78 -5.95 3.36
C ALA A 145 -23.15 -5.72 4.83
N ALA A 146 -23.67 -6.76 5.48
CA ALA A 146 -24.11 -6.75 6.87
C ALA A 146 -23.54 -7.98 7.60
N PRO A 147 -22.21 -8.06 7.79
CA PRO A 147 -21.59 -9.19 8.48
C PRO A 147 -22.03 -9.26 9.94
N SER A 148 -22.24 -10.49 10.44
CA SER A 148 -22.65 -10.75 11.82
C SER A 148 -21.49 -10.98 12.78
N ALA A 149 -20.30 -11.34 12.27
CA ALA A 149 -19.12 -11.66 13.07
C ALA A 149 -17.84 -11.04 12.45
N PRO A 150 -16.79 -10.79 13.25
CA PRO A 150 -15.55 -10.18 12.74
C PRO A 150 -14.92 -10.97 11.58
N ALA A 151 -14.91 -12.30 11.66
CA ALA A 151 -14.40 -13.16 10.59
C ALA A 151 -15.18 -13.00 9.27
N ASP A 152 -16.51 -12.89 9.35
CA ASP A 152 -17.36 -12.64 8.17
C ASP A 152 -17.09 -11.26 7.59
N ALA A 153 -16.86 -10.25 8.45
CA ALA A 153 -16.53 -8.91 8.03
C ALA A 153 -15.19 -8.87 7.27
N ILE A 154 -14.15 -9.51 7.80
CA ILE A 154 -12.84 -9.63 7.14
C ILE A 154 -12.99 -10.34 5.78
N ALA A 155 -13.72 -11.47 5.74
CA ALA A 155 -13.94 -12.21 4.50
C ALA A 155 -14.69 -11.37 3.45
N ALA A 156 -15.75 -10.66 3.86
CA ALA A 156 -16.50 -9.77 2.98
C ALA A 156 -15.60 -8.62 2.47
N LEU A 157 -14.87 -7.95 3.35
CA LEU A 157 -13.98 -6.86 2.98
C LEU A 157 -12.91 -7.31 1.99
N LYS A 158 -12.26 -8.47 2.23
CA LYS A 158 -11.28 -9.03 1.30
C LYS A 158 -11.85 -9.24 -0.09
N MET A 159 -13.05 -9.83 -0.19
CA MET A 159 -13.72 -10.08 -1.47
C MET A 159 -14.11 -8.77 -2.18
N ILE A 160 -14.60 -7.79 -1.43
CA ILE A 160 -15.06 -6.50 -1.95
C ILE A 160 -13.88 -5.64 -2.42
N VAL A 161 -12.77 -5.64 -1.68
CA VAL A 161 -11.62 -4.76 -1.91
C VAL A 161 -10.64 -5.32 -2.95
N SER A 162 -10.53 -6.65 -3.11
CA SER A 162 -9.58 -7.26 -4.06
C SER A 162 -9.70 -6.72 -5.48
N PRO A 163 -10.90 -6.59 -6.10
CA PRO A 163 -11.02 -6.04 -7.45
C PRO A 163 -10.50 -4.60 -7.59
N VAL A 164 -10.62 -3.78 -6.55
CA VAL A 164 -10.12 -2.39 -6.54
C VAL A 164 -8.60 -2.39 -6.51
N SER A 165 -7.98 -3.25 -5.69
CA SER A 165 -6.53 -3.42 -5.66
C SER A 165 -5.99 -3.90 -7.02
N ASP A 166 -6.65 -4.89 -7.63
CA ASP A 166 -6.26 -5.43 -8.93
C ASP A 166 -6.31 -4.34 -10.03
N ALA A 167 -7.38 -3.54 -10.04
CA ALA A 167 -7.52 -2.43 -10.98
C ALA A 167 -6.47 -1.32 -10.76
N ALA A 168 -6.16 -1.01 -9.49
CA ALA A 168 -5.11 -0.04 -9.15
C ALA A 168 -3.72 -0.50 -9.61
N ASP A 169 -3.44 -1.80 -9.53
CA ASP A 169 -2.20 -2.40 -10.00
C ASP A 169 -2.12 -2.49 -11.52
N GLU A 170 -3.23 -2.77 -12.20
CA GLU A 170 -3.32 -2.73 -13.66
C GLU A 170 -2.98 -1.33 -14.20
N LEU A 171 -3.60 -0.27 -13.65
CA LEU A 171 -3.27 1.11 -14.00
C LEU A 171 -1.79 1.44 -13.70
N GLY A 172 -1.27 0.98 -12.57
CA GLY A 172 0.14 1.17 -12.21
C GLY A 172 1.09 0.55 -13.24
N ARG A 173 0.81 -0.69 -13.67
CA ARG A 173 1.59 -1.38 -14.70
C ARG A 173 1.50 -0.68 -16.06
N LEU A 174 0.33 -0.13 -16.40
CA LEU A 174 0.14 0.63 -17.64
C LEU A 174 0.95 1.93 -17.62
N ARG A 175 0.93 2.67 -16.51
CA ARG A 175 1.74 3.89 -16.33
C ARG A 175 3.23 3.57 -16.47
N ASP A 176 3.69 2.53 -15.78
CA ASP A 176 5.10 2.16 -15.81
C ASP A 176 5.55 1.73 -17.21
N ARG A 177 4.66 1.11 -18.00
CA ARG A 177 4.90 0.83 -19.41
C ARG A 177 5.03 2.12 -20.22
N ALA A 178 4.07 3.04 -20.09
CA ALA A 178 4.11 4.34 -20.78
C ALA A 178 5.42 5.09 -20.51
N ARG A 179 5.83 5.16 -19.25
CA ARG A 179 7.07 5.80 -18.82
C ARG A 179 8.31 5.15 -19.44
N ARG A 180 8.37 3.83 -19.49
CA ARG A 180 9.50 3.11 -20.13
C ARG A 180 9.56 3.37 -21.63
N ASP A 181 8.42 3.37 -22.31
CA ASP A 181 8.38 3.61 -23.75
C ASP A 181 8.80 5.04 -24.09
N ARG A 182 8.35 6.02 -23.30
CA ARG A 182 8.81 7.40 -23.39
C ARG A 182 10.32 7.53 -23.18
N GLN A 183 10.87 6.91 -22.13
CA GLN A 183 12.32 6.94 -21.86
C GLN A 183 13.13 6.33 -23.01
N LYS A 184 12.63 5.26 -23.64
CA LYS A 184 13.28 4.66 -24.81
C LYS A 184 13.27 5.60 -26.01
N LEU A 185 12.15 6.27 -26.29
CA LEU A 185 12.04 7.25 -27.37
C LEU A 185 12.96 8.45 -27.14
N GLU A 186 12.99 8.97 -25.91
CA GLU A 186 13.90 10.06 -25.54
C GLU A 186 15.37 9.66 -25.71
N LYS A 187 15.75 8.44 -25.30
CA LYS A 187 17.10 7.92 -25.52
C LYS A 187 17.44 7.80 -27.01
N GLN A 188 16.54 7.21 -27.82
CA GLN A 188 16.72 7.07 -29.26
C GLN A 188 16.88 8.43 -29.96
N SER A 189 16.08 9.43 -29.57
CA SER A 189 16.18 10.80 -30.12
C SER A 189 17.51 11.49 -29.77
N ARG A 190 18.03 11.28 -28.55
CA ARG A 190 19.33 11.81 -28.10
C ARG A 190 20.48 11.15 -28.85
N ASP A 191 20.42 9.84 -29.03
CA ASP A 191 21.46 9.08 -29.74
C ASP A 191 21.49 9.45 -31.23
N ALA A 192 20.32 9.66 -31.87
CA ALA A 192 20.23 10.16 -33.24
C ALA A 192 20.76 11.59 -33.40
N SER A 193 20.51 12.46 -32.42
CA SER A 193 21.02 13.84 -32.44
C SER A 193 22.55 13.90 -32.28
N LYS A 194 23.14 12.96 -31.53
CA LYS A 194 24.60 12.87 -31.33
C LYS A 194 25.34 12.26 -32.52
N SER A 195 24.71 11.38 -33.30
CA SER A 195 25.35 10.71 -34.42
C SER A 195 25.44 11.56 -35.69
N GLY A 196 24.96 12.82 -35.68
CA GLY A 196 24.98 13.71 -36.85
C GLY A 196 24.05 13.27 -37.99
N ALA A 197 23.28 12.20 -37.78
CA ALA A 197 22.23 11.79 -38.71
C ALA A 197 21.04 12.74 -38.52
N SER A 198 20.98 13.79 -39.33
CA SER A 198 19.78 14.61 -39.55
C SER A 198 18.66 13.72 -40.08
N ALA A 199 17.94 13.04 -39.18
CA ALA A 199 16.73 12.30 -39.52
C ALA A 199 15.60 13.31 -39.70
N THR A 200 15.45 13.82 -40.93
CA THR A 200 14.22 14.50 -41.36
C THR A 200 13.09 13.48 -41.20
N PRO A 201 12.12 13.69 -40.27
CA PRO A 201 11.04 12.75 -40.10
C PRO A 201 10.06 12.94 -41.25
N THR A 202 10.16 12.09 -42.28
CA THR A 202 9.15 11.98 -43.33
C THR A 202 7.88 11.40 -42.69
N ARG A 203 7.05 12.28 -42.12
CA ARG A 203 5.71 11.94 -41.63
C ARG A 203 4.88 11.55 -42.85
N LYS A 204 4.76 10.25 -43.14
CA LYS A 204 3.72 9.74 -44.04
C LYS A 204 2.37 10.09 -43.43
N VAL A 205 1.74 11.11 -43.99
CA VAL A 205 0.34 11.45 -43.73
C VAL A 205 -0.48 10.46 -44.56
N ASP A 206 -0.72 9.28 -44.01
CA ASP A 206 -1.70 8.38 -44.61
C ASP A 206 -3.08 8.93 -44.24
N ASN A 207 -3.63 9.74 -45.16
CA ASN A 207 -5.05 10.08 -45.21
C ASN A 207 -5.84 8.78 -45.37
N LEU A 208 -6.64 8.42 -44.38
CA LEU A 208 -7.65 7.37 -44.50
C LEU A 208 -9.03 8.02 -44.40
N HIS A 209 -9.74 7.94 -45.53
CA HIS A 209 -11.18 8.14 -45.69
C HIS A 209 -11.98 7.06 -44.96
#